data_AF-A0A5J6WPJ6-F1
#
_entry.id   AF-A0A5J6WPJ6-F1
#
_cell.length_a   1.000
_cell.length_b   1.000
_cell.length_c   1.000
_cell.angle_alpha   90.00
_cell.angle_beta   90.00
_cell.angle_gamma   90.00
#
_symmetry.space_group_name_H-M   'P 1'
#
loop_
_entity.id
_entity.type
_entity.pdbx_description
1 polymer ?
#
loop_
_entity_poly.entity_id
_entity_poly.type
_entity_poly.pdbx_seq_one_letter_code
_entity_poly.pdbx_strand_id
1 'polypeptide(L)'
;MVTIANSFTLTIDTEYVEEVSVPTQHRYFFAYTITITNPLSQPVSLSTIQLLLTDGDGTVSELHNPFQDNDYVIPSLQDFCYSNDIITHSPLSIVQGKIELQLNASELVVVAIEPFRLVTPNLLH
;
A
#
# COMPACT_ATOMS: atom_id res chain seq x y z
N MET A 1 -12.93 23.23 2.88
CA MET A 1 -13.02 22.66 1.52
C MET A 1 -12.41 21.27 1.58
N VAL A 2 -13.08 20.25 1.02
CA VAL A 2 -12.52 18.90 0.92
C VAL A 2 -11.58 18.89 -0.28
N THR A 3 -10.31 18.56 -0.08
CA THR A 3 -9.32 18.42 -1.17
C THR A 3 -9.68 17.19 -2.01
N ILE A 4 -9.46 17.21 -3.33
CA ILE A 4 -9.75 16.10 -4.25
C ILE A 4 -9.13 14.77 -3.76
N ALA A 5 -7.96 14.83 -3.11
CA ALA A 5 -7.30 13.70 -2.47
C ALA A 5 -8.21 12.92 -1.49
N ASN A 6 -9.00 13.63 -0.69
CA ASN A 6 -9.86 13.02 0.35
C ASN A 6 -11.11 12.35 -0.24
N SER A 7 -11.37 12.51 -1.54
CA SER A 7 -12.46 11.85 -2.23
C SER A 7 -12.08 10.41 -2.60
N PHE A 8 -10.79 10.13 -2.80
CA PHE A 8 -10.31 8.77 -3.08
C PHE A 8 -10.37 7.94 -1.80
N THR A 9 -10.83 6.69 -1.95
CA THR A 9 -10.87 5.74 -0.83
C THR A 9 -9.83 4.67 -1.04
N LEU A 10 -9.11 4.33 0.03
CA LEU A 10 -8.15 3.24 0.06
C LEU A 10 -8.64 2.16 1.02
N THR A 11 -8.67 0.91 0.53
CA THR A 11 -8.89 -0.27 1.37
C THR A 11 -7.63 -1.11 1.34
N ILE A 12 -7.15 -1.53 2.52
CA ILE A 12 -5.94 -2.34 2.65
C ILE A 12 -6.29 -3.68 3.28
N ASP A 13 -5.98 -4.75 2.57
CA ASP A 13 -6.05 -6.12 3.07
C ASP A 13 -4.63 -6.66 3.24
N THR A 14 -4.40 -7.41 4.30
CA THR A 14 -3.09 -8.00 4.61
C THR A 14 -3.24 -9.44 5.06
N GLU A 15 -2.32 -10.30 4.66
CA GLU A 15 -2.31 -11.71 5.00
C GLU A 15 -0.90 -12.15 5.41
N TYR A 16 -0.81 -12.95 6.47
CA TYR A 16 0.42 -13.63 6.85
C TYR A 16 0.55 -14.95 6.10
N VAL A 17 1.65 -15.13 5.37
CA VAL A 17 1.87 -16.33 4.55
C VAL A 17 2.75 -17.31 5.32
N GLU A 18 2.12 -18.20 6.08
CA GLU A 18 2.81 -19.16 6.96
C GLU A 18 3.71 -20.12 6.17
N GLU A 19 3.27 -20.57 5.00
CA GLU A 19 3.95 -21.61 4.20
C GLU A 19 5.38 -21.26 3.79
N VAL A 20 5.67 -19.97 3.56
CA VAL A 20 6.99 -19.47 3.14
C VAL A 20 7.70 -18.69 4.24
N SER A 21 7.05 -18.54 5.40
CA SER A 21 7.64 -17.87 6.55
C SER A 21 8.56 -18.79 7.34
N VAL A 22 9.62 -18.22 7.91
CA VAL A 22 10.57 -18.93 8.77
C VAL A 22 10.78 -18.12 10.05
N PRO A 23 9.85 -18.18 11.03
CA PRO A 23 9.93 -17.39 12.26
C PRO A 23 11.21 -17.62 13.06
N THR A 24 11.75 -18.85 13.04
CA THR A 24 13.01 -19.21 13.70
C THR A 24 14.24 -18.48 13.12
N GLN A 25 14.10 -17.88 11.93
CA GLN A 25 15.12 -17.07 11.26
C GLN A 25 14.74 -15.59 11.19
N HIS A 26 13.71 -15.13 11.92
CA HIS A 26 13.19 -13.76 11.83
C HIS A 26 12.84 -13.36 10.38
N ARG A 27 12.10 -14.23 9.69
CA ARG A 27 11.61 -13.98 8.34
C ARG A 27 10.11 -14.25 8.30
N TYR A 28 9.33 -13.18 8.23
CA TYR A 28 7.88 -13.22 8.17
C TYR A 28 7.42 -12.68 6.83
N PHE A 29 6.72 -13.50 6.07
CA PHE A 29 6.17 -13.13 4.77
C PHE A 29 4.73 -12.67 4.93
N PHE A 30 4.41 -11.55 4.32
CA PHE A 30 3.07 -11.02 4.24
C PHE A 30 2.72 -10.72 2.79
N ALA A 31 1.47 -10.94 2.41
CA ALA A 31 0.88 -10.36 1.22
C ALA A 31 0.04 -9.16 1.64
N TYR A 32 0.00 -8.13 0.81
CA TYR A 32 -0.93 -7.01 0.99
C TYR A 32 -1.57 -6.61 -0.32
N THR A 33 -2.83 -6.19 -0.24
CA THR A 33 -3.61 -5.65 -1.36
C THR A 33 -4.07 -4.23 -1.02
N ILE A 34 -3.74 -3.29 -1.89
CA ILE A 34 -4.22 -1.91 -1.86
C ILE A 34 -5.29 -1.76 -2.93
N THR A 35 -6.52 -1.49 -2.51
CA THR A 35 -7.63 -1.14 -3.41
C THR A 35 -7.83 0.37 -3.40
N ILE A 36 -7.75 0.98 -4.58
CA ILE A 36 -7.95 2.41 -4.81
C ILE A 36 -9.29 2.60 -5.52
N THR A 37 -10.24 3.26 -4.87
CA THR A 37 -11.53 3.63 -5.47
C THR A 37 -11.46 5.03 -6.05
N ASN A 38 -11.63 5.16 -7.37
CA ASN A 38 -11.71 6.46 -8.05
C ASN A 38 -13.15 6.99 -8.06
N PRO A 39 -13.45 8.06 -7.30
CA PRO A 39 -14.81 8.62 -7.23
C PRO A 39 -15.11 9.57 -8.40
N LEU A 40 -14.13 9.87 -9.25
CA LEU A 40 -14.26 10.87 -10.29
C LEU A 40 -14.95 10.28 -11.52
N SER A 41 -15.69 11.13 -12.23
CA SER A 41 -16.27 10.80 -13.54
C SER A 41 -15.25 10.81 -14.69
N GLN A 42 -13.95 10.74 -14.37
CA GLN A 42 -12.85 10.68 -15.32
C GLN A 42 -11.79 9.68 -14.85
N PRO A 43 -11.07 9.03 -15.77
CA PRO A 43 -9.94 8.16 -15.41
C PRO A 43 -8.79 8.98 -14.82
N VAL A 44 -7.97 8.33 -14.00
CA VAL A 44 -6.73 8.91 -13.45
C VAL A 44 -5.58 7.92 -13.63
N SER A 45 -4.36 8.41 -13.84
CA SER A 45 -3.18 7.56 -13.92
C SER A 45 -2.51 7.46 -12.55
N LEU A 46 -2.15 6.26 -12.12
CA LEU A 46 -1.29 6.04 -10.96
C LEU A 46 0.16 6.24 -11.37
N SER A 47 0.78 7.32 -10.90
CA SER A 47 2.15 7.69 -11.26
C SER A 47 3.18 7.04 -10.36
N THR A 48 2.92 6.96 -9.05
CA THR A 48 3.89 6.40 -8.09
C THR A 48 3.19 5.88 -6.84
N ILE A 49 3.73 4.80 -6.26
CA ILE A 49 3.42 4.34 -4.91
C ILE A 49 4.72 4.37 -4.09
N GLN A 50 4.71 5.11 -2.98
CA GLN A 50 5.84 5.18 -2.04
C GLN A 50 5.38 4.62 -0.69
N LEU A 51 6.08 3.59 -0.20
CA LEU A 51 5.76 2.93 1.06
C LEU A 51 6.98 2.91 1.98
N LEU A 52 6.72 3.08 3.26
CA LEU A 52 7.67 2.97 4.36
C LEU A 52 7.23 1.84 5.27
N LEU A 53 8.11 0.88 5.50
CA LEU A 53 7.98 -0.16 6.50
C LEU A 53 8.69 0.30 7.77
N THR A 54 8.00 0.20 8.90
CA THR A 54 8.59 0.28 10.25
C THR A 54 8.52 -1.10 10.87
N ASP A 55 9.68 -1.72 11.07
CA ASP A 55 9.79 -3.03 11.70
C ASP A 55 9.51 -2.94 13.22
N GLY A 56 9.34 -4.07 13.90
CA GLY A 56 8.95 -4.12 15.32
C GLY A 56 9.98 -3.53 16.29
N ASP A 57 11.23 -3.38 15.86
CA ASP A 57 12.32 -2.72 16.59
C ASP A 57 12.38 -1.19 16.35
N GLY A 58 11.50 -0.66 15.50
CA GLY A 58 11.47 0.75 15.11
C GLY A 58 12.35 1.09 13.91
N THR A 59 13.03 0.12 13.31
CA THR A 59 13.80 0.33 12.07
C THR A 59 12.87 0.69 10.92
N VAL A 60 13.15 1.82 10.26
CA VAL A 60 12.37 2.28 9.09
C VAL A 60 13.13 1.95 7.81
N SER A 61 12.42 1.39 6.83
CA SER A 61 12.96 1.07 5.50
C SER A 61 11.96 1.46 4.41
N GLU A 62 12.47 1.99 3.31
CA GLU A 62 11.67 2.19 2.11
C GLU A 62 11.38 0.85 1.43
N LEU A 63 10.12 0.60 1.12
CA LEU A 63 9.76 -0.53 0.29
C LEU A 63 9.94 -0.11 -1.17
N HIS A 64 11.03 -0.59 -1.75
CA HIS A 64 11.30 -0.42 -3.17
C HIS A 64 10.26 -1.22 -3.96
N ASN A 65 9.21 -0.52 -4.38
CA ASN A 65 8.13 -1.14 -5.12
C ASN A 65 8.52 -1.28 -6.59
N PRO A 66 8.19 -2.39 -7.27
CA PRO A 66 8.57 -2.65 -8.66
C PRO A 66 7.75 -1.85 -9.68
N PHE A 67 7.12 -0.73 -9.30
CA PHE A 67 6.56 0.26 -10.24
C PHE A 67 7.69 0.97 -10.98
N GLN A 68 8.51 0.21 -11.71
CA GLN A 68 9.58 0.72 -12.57
C GLN A 68 9.07 1.05 -13.97
N ASP A 69 7.89 0.55 -14.32
CA ASP A 69 7.16 0.88 -15.53
C ASP A 69 5.68 0.98 -15.14
N ASN A 70 4.99 2.05 -15.55
CA ASN A 70 3.59 2.06 -16.02
C ASN A 70 2.76 3.27 -15.59
N ASP A 71 2.20 3.92 -16.62
CA ASP A 71 0.91 4.60 -16.63
C ASP A 71 -0.23 3.60 -16.35
N TYR A 72 -0.41 3.15 -15.09
CA TYR A 72 -1.62 2.39 -14.74
C TYR A 72 -2.81 3.34 -14.70
N VAL A 73 -3.84 3.09 -15.51
CA VAL A 73 -5.04 3.91 -15.53
C VAL A 73 -6.12 3.30 -14.63
N ILE A 74 -6.55 4.06 -13.63
CA ILE A 74 -7.71 3.76 -12.79
C ILE A 74 -8.95 4.36 -13.49
N PRO A 75 -9.91 3.54 -13.96
CA PRO A 75 -11.07 4.05 -14.66
C PRO A 75 -11.96 4.95 -13.77
N SER A 76 -12.82 5.73 -14.40
CA SER A 76 -13.81 6.54 -13.68
C SER A 76 -14.79 5.66 -12.91
N LEU A 77 -15.12 6.03 -11.67
CA LEU A 77 -16.11 5.36 -10.83
C LEU A 77 -15.85 3.85 -10.66
N GLN A 78 -14.58 3.46 -10.62
CA GLN A 78 -14.14 2.07 -10.50
C GLN A 78 -12.97 1.92 -9.54
N ASP A 79 -12.74 0.67 -9.13
CA ASP A 79 -11.67 0.27 -8.24
C ASP A 79 -10.47 -0.25 -9.05
N PHE A 80 -9.27 -0.01 -8.52
CA PHE A 80 -8.03 -0.62 -8.98
C PHE A 80 -7.37 -1.33 -7.80
N CYS A 81 -6.95 -2.58 -8.00
CA CYS A 81 -6.30 -3.37 -6.96
C CYS A 81 -4.82 -3.59 -7.30
N TYR A 82 -3.98 -3.40 -6.30
CA TYR A 82 -2.55 -3.66 -6.36
C TYR A 82 -2.16 -4.63 -5.26
N SER A 83 -1.60 -5.79 -5.61
CA SER A 83 -1.14 -6.78 -4.65
C SER A 83 0.37 -6.98 -4.74
N ASN A 84 1.04 -7.10 -3.59
CA ASN A 84 2.46 -7.43 -3.52
C ASN A 84 2.79 -8.18 -2.23
N ASP A 85 3.96 -8.82 -2.23
CA ASP A 85 4.51 -9.52 -1.08
C ASP A 85 5.61 -8.69 -0.41
N ILE A 86 5.73 -8.85 0.90
CA ILE A 86 6.73 -8.18 1.73
C ILE A 86 7.31 -9.14 2.76
N ILE A 87 8.62 -9.05 2.96
CA ILE A 87 9.33 -9.78 4.01
C ILE A 87 9.67 -8.79 5.12
N THR A 88 9.42 -9.18 6.36
CA THR A 88 9.75 -8.41 7.56
C THR A 88 10.57 -9.25 8.53
N HIS A 89 11.29 -8.59 9.44
CA HIS A 89 12.11 -9.24 10.45
C HIS A 89 11.39 -9.42 11.80
N SER A 90 10.24 -8.78 11.97
CA SER A 90 9.38 -8.93 13.15
C SER A 90 8.00 -9.52 12.81
N PRO A 91 7.36 -10.20 13.78
CA PRO A 91 5.99 -10.69 13.62
C PRO A 91 4.94 -9.56 13.61
N LEU A 92 5.36 -8.34 13.93
CA LEU A 92 4.57 -7.11 13.84
C LEU A 92 5.41 -6.05 13.14
N SER A 93 4.84 -5.44 12.11
CA SER A 93 5.42 -4.26 11.45
C SER A 93 4.30 -3.32 11.01
N ILE A 94 4.64 -2.07 10.77
CA ILE A 94 3.71 -1.04 10.32
C ILE A 94 4.15 -0.59 8.93
N VAL A 95 3.21 -0.52 8.00
CA VAL A 95 3.44 0.07 6.67
C VAL A 95 2.59 1.32 6.55
N GLN A 96 3.17 2.37 5.96
CA GLN A 96 2.49 3.63 5.67
C GLN A 96 3.06 4.21 4.39
N GLY A 97 2.41 5.22 3.81
CA GLY A 97 2.95 5.84 2.62
C GLY A 97 2.01 6.78 1.92
N LYS A 98 2.17 6.89 0.61
CA LYS A 98 1.31 7.69 -0.26
C LYS A 98 1.32 7.15 -1.69
N ILE A 99 0.24 7.44 -2.39
CA ILE A 99 0.15 7.28 -3.84
C ILE A 99 0.06 8.65 -4.50
N GLU A 100 0.66 8.78 -5.67
CA GLU A 100 0.56 9.96 -6.53
C GLU A 100 -0.27 9.59 -7.76
N LEU A 101 -1.37 10.30 -7.94
CA LEU A 101 -2.33 10.14 -9.03
C LEU A 101 -2.26 11.35 -9.94
N GLN A 102 -2.20 11.13 -11.25
CA GLN A 102 -2.25 12.16 -12.26
C GLN A 102 -3.64 12.20 -12.88
N LEU A 103 -4.34 13.32 -12.71
CA LEU A 103 -5.68 13.53 -13.27
C LEU A 103 -5.58 13.99 -14.74
N ASN A 104 -4.57 14.80 -15.04
CA ASN A 104 -4.26 15.32 -16.37
C ASN A 104 -2.81 15.85 -16.37
N ALA A 105 -2.34 16.40 -17.49
CA ALA A 105 -0.96 16.86 -17.65
C ALA A 105 -0.50 17.92 -16.63
N SER A 106 -1.42 18.60 -15.94
CA SER A 106 -1.11 19.71 -15.04
C SER A 106 -1.54 19.45 -13.59
N GLU A 107 -2.22 18.34 -13.31
CA GLU A 107 -2.88 18.09 -12.03
C GLU A 107 -2.45 16.75 -11.43
N LEU A 108 -1.77 16.86 -10.29
CA LEU A 108 -1.37 15.74 -9.44
C LEU A 108 -2.15 15.76 -8.13
N VAL A 109 -2.58 14.59 -7.71
CA VAL A 109 -3.29 14.35 -6.45
C VAL A 109 -2.49 13.34 -5.65
N VAL A 110 -2.13 13.71 -4.42
CA VAL A 110 -1.45 12.81 -3.49
C VAL A 110 -2.46 12.28 -2.49
N VAL A 111 -2.60 10.97 -2.41
CA VAL A 111 -3.49 10.30 -1.44
C VAL A 111 -2.62 9.58 -0.41
N ALA A 112 -2.83 9.87 0.86
CA ALA A 112 -2.09 9.24 1.95
C ALA A 112 -2.56 7.80 2.14
N ILE A 113 -1.61 6.88 2.34
CA ILE A 113 -1.88 5.54 2.83
C ILE A 113 -1.66 5.61 4.35
N GLU A 114 -2.78 5.60 5.07
CA GLU A 114 -2.76 5.58 6.53
C GLU A 114 -2.00 4.34 7.05
N PRO A 115 -1.33 4.43 8.22
CA PRO A 115 -0.58 3.31 8.76
C PRO A 115 -1.44 2.07 8.96
N PHE A 116 -1.00 0.94 8.40
CA PHE A 116 -1.62 -0.36 8.58
C PHE A 116 -0.61 -1.37 9.11
N ARG A 117 -1.11 -2.45 9.72
CA ARG A 117 -0.29 -3.43 10.42
C ARG A 117 -0.11 -4.68 9.58
N LEU A 118 1.11 -5.18 9.53
CA LEU A 118 1.44 -6.54 9.16
C LEU A 118 1.62 -7.31 10.46
N VAL A 119 0.78 -8.32 10.70
CA VAL A 119 0.75 -9.01 11.99
C VAL A 119 0.49 -10.50 11.79
N THR A 120 1.28 -11.34 12.46
CA THR A 120 1.01 -12.78 12.48
C THR A 120 -0.28 -13.08 13.24
N PRO A 121 -1.00 -14.17 12.91
CA PRO A 121 -2.14 -14.62 13.69
C PRO A 121 -1.79 -14.76 15.18
N ASN A 122 -2.74 -14.47 16.06
CA ASN A 122 -2.64 -14.60 17.53
C ASN A 122 -1.67 -13.66 18.27
N LEU A 123 -1.11 -12.62 17.63
CA LEU A 123 -0.20 -11.68 18.30
C LEU A 123 -0.93 -10.60 19.14
N LEU A 124 -2.23 -10.37 18.90
CA LEU A 124 -3.05 -9.43 19.65
C LEU A 124 -4.07 -10.22 20.49
N HIS A 125 -4.14 -9.92 21.79
CA HIS A 125 -5.15 -10.44 22.73
C HIS A 125 -5.95 -9.28 23.32
#